data_AF-A0A7X8BMR1-F1
#
_entry.id   AF-A0A7X8BMR1-F1
#
_cell.length_a   1.000
_cell.length_b   1.000
_cell.length_c   1.000
_cell.angle_alpha   90.00
_cell.angle_beta   90.00
_cell.angle_gamma   90.00
#
_symmetry.space_group_name_H-M   'P 1'
#
loop_
_entity.id
_entity.type
_entity.pdbx_description
1 polymer ?
#
loop_
_entity_poly.entity_id
_entity_poly.type
_entity_poly.pdbx_seq_one_letter_code
_entity_poly.pdbx_strand_id
1 'polypeptide(L)'
;MKVDVISEPDPFLARVIIKGKWEGNRKEAENLLRQVSANWPAGTDRVKFIITCGGFINFDWPEDITQRDIPDATEPPPEVVEQLIAEADKAAKAFLEGSLNKELTKVSDYITLGFDSQDERSNRHIELVLLAGLSTTLRHWTGKSYPTCGQQRGLVRITDLRTHFIHSNDIGRIMLLGCFDFRMFVDGRASPGGWKKDCKKSIREMAKSFSPELVLHHPHSTDSARIWSAGSLFKLVPSVQRYASAGRYYYDGKKPRSPLDEVRQATKRGLNTIDFKFS
;
A
#
# COMPACT_ATOMS: atom_id res chain seq x y z
N MET A 1 -19.99 10.74 -0.03
CA MET A 1 -19.48 9.71 -0.95
C MET A 1 -20.48 8.58 -1.01
N LYS A 2 -20.85 8.13 -2.20
CA LYS A 2 -21.68 6.93 -2.38
C LYS A 2 -20.76 5.70 -2.35
N VAL A 3 -21.18 4.63 -1.68
CA VAL A 3 -20.47 3.35 -1.68
C VAL A 3 -21.26 2.30 -2.44
N ASP A 4 -20.57 1.54 -3.25
CA ASP A 4 -21.09 0.37 -3.95
C ASP A 4 -20.24 -0.85 -3.56
N VAL A 5 -20.89 -1.90 -3.06
CA VAL A 5 -20.23 -3.04 -2.42
C VAL A 5 -20.41 -4.28 -3.29
N ILE A 6 -19.29 -4.89 -3.68
CA ILE A 6 -19.29 -6.21 -4.34
C ILE A 6 -18.67 -7.20 -3.37
N SER A 7 -19.45 -8.17 -2.91
CA SER A 7 -18.97 -9.27 -2.07
C SER A 7 -18.89 -10.55 -2.89
N GLU A 8 -17.74 -11.21 -2.86
CA GLU A 8 -17.57 -12.57 -3.37
C GLU A 8 -17.76 -13.60 -2.24
N PRO A 9 -18.10 -14.87 -2.54
CA PRO A 9 -18.21 -15.91 -1.52
C PRO A 9 -16.90 -16.06 -0.74
N ASP A 10 -16.98 -16.35 0.56
CA ASP A 10 -15.83 -16.63 1.43
C ASP A 10 -14.66 -15.63 1.26
N PRO A 11 -14.90 -14.32 1.42
CA PRO A 11 -13.90 -13.32 1.12
C PRO A 11 -12.75 -13.40 2.14
N PHE A 12 -11.51 -13.34 1.63
CA PHE A 12 -10.32 -13.37 2.49
C PHE A 12 -9.90 -11.96 2.94
N LEU A 13 -10.18 -10.93 2.13
CA LEU A 13 -9.86 -9.53 2.44
C LEU A 13 -10.88 -8.57 1.83
N ALA A 14 -10.93 -7.36 2.38
CA ALA A 14 -11.69 -6.24 1.85
C ALA A 14 -10.76 -5.21 1.20
N ARG A 15 -11.18 -4.64 0.07
CA ARG A 15 -10.44 -3.61 -0.67
C ARG A 15 -11.21 -2.31 -0.70
N VAL A 16 -10.52 -1.23 -0.36
CA VAL A 16 -11.00 0.14 -0.56
C VAL A 16 -10.58 0.62 -1.95
N ILE A 17 -11.56 0.91 -2.80
CA ILE A 17 -11.33 1.42 -4.16
C ILE A 17 -12.00 2.78 -4.29
N ILE A 18 -11.20 3.83 -4.51
CA ILE A 18 -11.69 5.22 -4.57
C ILE A 18 -11.76 5.63 -6.04
N LYS A 19 -12.92 6.03 -6.53
CA LYS A 19 -13.07 6.58 -7.89
C LYS A 19 -12.74 8.07 -7.86
N GLY A 20 -11.89 8.52 -8.76
CA GLY A 20 -11.54 9.94 -8.86
C GLY A 20 -10.34 10.34 -8.00
N LYS A 21 -10.16 11.66 -7.87
CA LYS A 21 -9.06 12.25 -7.10
C LYS A 21 -9.24 11.96 -5.61
N TRP A 22 -8.13 11.79 -4.91
CA TRP A 22 -8.08 11.62 -3.45
C TRP A 22 -6.88 12.39 -2.93
N GLU A 23 -7.12 13.23 -1.93
CA GLU A 23 -6.12 14.15 -1.37
C GLU A 23 -5.42 13.59 -0.14
N GLY A 24 -5.84 12.43 0.40
CA GLY A 24 -5.25 11.89 1.64
C GLY A 24 -5.75 12.58 2.90
N ASN A 25 -6.90 13.28 2.86
CA ASN A 25 -7.44 13.97 4.02
C ASN A 25 -7.85 12.97 5.12
N ARG A 26 -7.32 13.17 6.34
CA ARG A 26 -7.55 12.27 7.47
C ARG A 26 -9.03 12.09 7.84
N LYS A 27 -9.83 13.17 7.85
CA LYS A 27 -11.25 13.12 8.23
C LYS A 27 -12.07 12.39 7.16
N GLU A 28 -11.75 12.60 5.89
CA GLU A 28 -12.38 11.86 4.79
C GLU A 28 -12.02 10.38 4.81
N ALA A 29 -10.74 10.06 5.08
CA ALA A 29 -10.24 8.70 5.22
C ALA A 29 -10.95 7.95 6.36
N GLU A 30 -11.12 8.60 7.51
CA GLU A 30 -11.87 8.06 8.64
C GLU A 30 -13.33 7.78 8.25
N ASN A 31 -14.02 8.76 7.67
CA ASN A 31 -15.40 8.59 7.24
C ASN A 31 -15.54 7.44 6.24
N LEU A 32 -14.59 7.28 5.32
CA LEU A 32 -14.57 6.18 4.37
C LEU A 32 -14.48 4.82 5.08
N LEU A 33 -13.56 4.67 6.04
CA LEU A 33 -13.40 3.41 6.79
C LEU A 33 -14.60 3.11 7.71
N ARG A 34 -15.28 4.14 8.23
CA ARG A 34 -16.57 3.96 8.92
C ARG A 34 -17.64 3.44 7.96
N GLN A 35 -17.69 3.95 6.74
CA GLN A 35 -18.61 3.45 5.71
C GLN A 35 -18.31 2.00 5.31
N VAL A 36 -17.04 1.57 5.32
CA VAL A 36 -16.69 0.15 5.13
C VAL A 36 -17.37 -0.72 6.21
N SER A 37 -17.24 -0.33 7.48
CA SER A 37 -17.84 -1.09 8.59
C SER A 37 -19.38 -1.03 8.57
N ALA A 38 -19.96 0.13 8.24
CA ALA A 38 -21.40 0.33 8.22
C ALA A 38 -22.12 -0.38 7.06
N ASN A 39 -21.43 -0.55 5.92
CA ASN A 39 -21.96 -1.22 4.73
C ASN A 39 -21.39 -2.64 4.58
N TRP A 40 -20.99 -3.25 5.69
CA TRP A 40 -20.52 -4.64 5.66
C TRP A 40 -21.66 -5.56 5.17
N PRO A 41 -21.43 -6.44 4.18
CA PRO A 41 -22.48 -7.29 3.65
C PRO A 41 -23.09 -8.20 4.74
N ALA A 42 -24.42 -8.20 4.83
CA ALA A 42 -25.12 -9.02 5.81
C ALA A 42 -24.83 -10.52 5.58
N GLY A 43 -24.60 -11.26 6.67
CA GLY A 43 -24.27 -12.69 6.62
C GLY A 43 -22.85 -13.00 6.08
N THR A 44 -22.01 -11.99 5.85
CA THR A 44 -20.60 -12.20 5.49
C THR A 44 -19.72 -12.09 6.73
N ASP A 45 -18.86 -13.09 6.92
CA ASP A 45 -17.92 -13.13 8.03
C ASP A 45 -16.87 -12.02 7.96
N ARG A 46 -16.11 -11.90 9.05
CA ARG A 46 -14.91 -11.07 9.11
C ARG A 46 -13.89 -11.54 8.10
N VAL A 47 -13.14 -10.59 7.55
CA VAL A 47 -12.00 -10.87 6.68
C VAL A 47 -10.67 -10.79 7.44
N LYS A 48 -9.58 -11.28 6.81
CA LYS A 48 -8.24 -11.18 7.42
C LYS A 48 -7.66 -9.78 7.32
N PHE A 49 -7.85 -9.10 6.17
CA PHE A 49 -7.28 -7.79 5.90
C PHE A 49 -8.31 -6.81 5.33
N ILE A 50 -8.21 -5.54 5.73
CA ILE A 50 -8.69 -4.41 4.94
C ILE A 50 -7.48 -3.76 4.28
N ILE A 51 -7.52 -3.47 2.98
CA ILE A 51 -6.41 -2.82 2.27
C ILE A 51 -6.82 -1.51 1.61
N THR A 52 -5.95 -0.49 1.68
CA THR A 52 -6.17 0.82 1.05
C THR A 52 -5.14 1.13 -0.04
N CYS A 53 -5.31 2.26 -0.75
CA CYS A 53 -4.31 2.74 -1.70
C CYS A 53 -3.06 3.30 -0.99
N GLY A 54 -1.99 3.54 -1.76
CA GLY A 54 -0.89 4.43 -1.34
C GLY A 54 -1.41 5.88 -1.18
N GLY A 55 -0.81 6.66 -0.27
CA GLY A 55 -1.29 8.01 0.05
C GLY A 55 -2.75 8.06 0.48
N PHE A 56 -3.22 7.04 1.20
CA PHE A 56 -4.59 7.02 1.71
C PHE A 56 -4.78 8.08 2.79
N ILE A 57 -3.75 8.34 3.60
CA ILE A 57 -3.69 9.39 4.61
C ILE A 57 -2.40 10.18 4.40
N ASN A 58 -2.47 11.50 4.51
CA ASN A 58 -1.27 12.33 4.62
C ASN A 58 -0.94 12.58 6.10
N PHE A 59 0.36 12.69 6.39
CA PHE A 59 0.85 13.15 7.68
C PHE A 59 1.82 14.32 7.49
N ASP A 60 1.94 15.13 8.54
CA ASP A 60 2.76 16.33 8.49
C ASP A 60 4.24 15.97 8.39
N TRP A 61 4.96 16.67 7.52
CA TRP A 61 6.40 16.54 7.45
C TRP A 61 7.02 17.19 8.71
N PRO A 62 7.95 16.52 9.41
CA PRO A 62 8.54 17.07 10.63
C PRO A 62 9.30 18.37 10.33
N GLU A 63 8.99 19.45 11.04
CA GLU A 63 9.55 20.79 10.74
C GLU A 63 11.08 20.84 10.88
N ASP A 64 11.62 20.00 11.77
CA ASP A 64 13.03 19.83 12.12
C ASP A 64 13.83 19.04 11.08
N ILE A 65 13.17 18.23 10.23
CA ILE A 65 13.82 17.55 9.12
C ILE A 65 13.86 18.48 7.92
N THR A 66 15.08 18.86 7.52
CA THR A 66 15.33 19.78 6.41
C THR A 66 16.07 19.09 5.27
N GLN A 67 16.27 19.81 4.16
CA GLN A 67 17.08 19.32 3.04
C GLN A 67 18.52 18.97 3.46
N ARG A 68 19.07 19.59 4.50
CA ARG A 68 20.45 19.32 4.96
C ARG A 68 20.58 17.94 5.60
N ASP A 69 19.52 17.48 6.24
CA ASP A 69 19.45 16.17 6.88
C ASP A 69 19.28 15.04 5.85
N ILE A 70 18.80 15.38 4.64
CA ILE A 70 18.65 14.46 3.51
C ILE A 70 19.47 14.95 2.32
N PRO A 71 20.81 14.82 2.36
CA PRO A 71 21.67 15.23 1.25
C PRO A 71 21.36 14.41 -0.02
N ASP A 72 21.18 13.10 0.13
CA ASP A 72 20.78 12.18 -0.92
C ASP A 72 19.52 11.42 -0.51
N ALA A 73 18.40 11.66 -1.19
CA ALA A 73 17.15 10.96 -0.91
C ALA A 73 17.14 9.51 -1.41
N THR A 74 18.06 9.14 -2.31
CA THR A 74 18.19 7.76 -2.79
C THR A 74 18.85 6.85 -1.76
N GLU A 75 19.73 7.39 -0.93
CA GLU A 75 20.37 6.73 0.22
C GLU A 75 20.28 7.66 1.46
N PRO A 76 19.06 7.86 2.01
CA PRO A 76 18.87 8.77 3.13
C PRO A 76 19.50 8.21 4.41
N PRO A 77 19.94 9.07 5.35
CA PRO A 77 20.42 8.61 6.65
C PRO A 77 19.33 7.81 7.39
N PRO A 78 19.64 6.63 7.95
CA PRO A 78 18.66 5.77 8.62
C PRO A 78 17.88 6.48 9.73
N GLU A 79 18.55 7.34 10.51
CA GLU A 79 17.95 8.11 11.59
C GLU A 79 16.83 9.05 11.12
N VAL A 80 16.98 9.62 9.92
CA VAL A 80 15.96 10.48 9.31
C VAL A 80 14.75 9.66 8.87
N VAL A 81 14.99 8.48 8.29
CA VAL A 81 13.92 7.55 7.92
C VAL A 81 13.16 7.08 9.17
N GLU A 82 13.87 6.77 10.25
CA GLU A 82 13.28 6.38 11.53
C GLU A 82 12.42 7.49 12.14
N GLN A 83 12.88 8.75 12.09
CA GLN A 83 12.08 9.90 12.54
C GLN A 83 10.81 10.08 11.70
N LEU A 84 10.89 9.98 10.36
CA LEU A 84 9.73 10.07 9.48
C LEU A 84 8.72 8.93 9.74
N ILE A 85 9.21 7.70 9.97
CA ILE A 85 8.37 6.57 10.35
C ILE A 85 7.74 6.81 11.73
N ALA A 86 8.46 7.39 12.69
CA ALA A 86 7.93 7.70 14.01
C ALA A 86 6.80 8.73 13.95
N GLU A 87 6.91 9.77 13.12
CA GLU A 87 5.80 10.71 12.92
C GLU A 87 4.60 10.07 12.21
N ALA A 88 4.85 9.25 11.18
CA ALA A 88 3.79 8.47 10.54
C ALA A 88 3.11 7.53 11.56
N ASP A 89 3.87 6.95 12.50
CA ASP A 89 3.36 6.08 13.56
C ASP A 89 2.45 6.82 14.54
N LYS A 90 2.84 8.03 14.97
CA LYS A 90 2.01 8.91 15.80
C LYS A 90 0.71 9.27 15.07
N ALA A 91 0.78 9.67 13.81
CA ALA A 91 -0.38 9.98 12.99
C ALA A 91 -1.32 8.77 12.85
N ALA A 92 -0.76 7.59 12.61
CA ALA A 92 -1.51 6.35 12.47
C ALA A 92 -2.13 5.87 13.79
N LYS A 93 -1.45 6.04 14.94
CA LYS A 93 -2.02 5.76 16.26
C LYS A 93 -3.24 6.64 16.51
N ALA A 94 -3.08 7.95 16.35
CA ALA A 94 -4.18 8.88 16.52
C ALA A 94 -5.33 8.61 15.52
N PHE A 95 -5.04 8.13 14.30
CA PHE A 95 -6.05 7.77 13.32
C PHE A 95 -6.83 6.51 13.67
N LEU A 96 -6.15 5.48 14.20
CA LEU A 96 -6.76 4.21 14.61
C LEU A 96 -7.18 4.22 16.09
N GLU A 97 -7.21 5.36 16.77
CA GLU A 97 -7.66 5.44 18.15
C GLU A 97 -9.20 5.50 18.26
N GLY A 98 -9.72 5.00 19.39
CA GLY A 98 -11.12 5.18 19.75
C GLY A 98 -12.12 4.33 18.97
N SER A 99 -13.22 4.96 18.53
CA SER A 99 -14.38 4.25 17.98
C SER A 99 -14.14 3.64 16.59
N LEU A 100 -13.27 4.25 15.78
CA LEU A 100 -12.96 3.71 14.44
C LEU A 100 -12.37 2.30 14.54
N ASN A 101 -11.35 2.10 15.38
CA ASN A 101 -10.75 0.78 15.55
C ASN A 101 -11.72 -0.25 16.14
N LYS A 102 -12.62 0.17 17.04
CA LYS A 102 -13.69 -0.70 17.55
C LYS A 102 -14.66 -1.14 16.46
N GLU A 103 -14.94 -0.28 15.48
CA GLU A 103 -15.79 -0.61 14.33
C GLU A 103 -15.06 -1.56 13.37
N LEU A 104 -13.81 -1.24 13.01
CA LEU A 104 -13.01 -2.05 12.10
C LEU A 104 -12.69 -3.45 12.66
N THR A 105 -12.48 -3.56 13.97
CA THR A 105 -12.26 -4.84 14.66
C THR A 105 -13.47 -5.78 14.52
N LYS A 106 -14.69 -5.27 14.23
CA LYS A 106 -15.85 -6.14 14.01
C LYS A 106 -15.83 -6.84 12.66
N VAL A 107 -15.03 -6.36 11.72
CA VAL A 107 -15.07 -6.78 10.31
C VAL A 107 -13.72 -7.29 9.81
N SER A 108 -12.60 -7.00 10.49
CA SER A 108 -11.27 -7.43 10.07
C SER A 108 -10.31 -7.65 11.24
N ASP A 109 -9.30 -8.50 11.04
CA ASP A 109 -8.19 -8.68 11.99
C ASP A 109 -7.10 -7.62 11.81
N TYR A 110 -6.79 -7.31 10.55
CA TYR A 110 -5.71 -6.40 10.17
C TYR A 110 -6.20 -5.33 9.20
N ILE A 111 -5.49 -4.21 9.17
CA ILE A 111 -5.63 -3.19 8.14
C ILE A 111 -4.25 -2.82 7.59
N THR A 112 -4.18 -2.57 6.29
CA THR A 112 -3.02 -1.94 5.66
C THR A 112 -3.37 -0.56 5.13
N LEU A 113 -2.56 0.43 5.50
CA LEU A 113 -2.79 1.84 5.24
C LEU A 113 -1.60 2.45 4.51
N GLY A 114 -1.86 3.15 3.40
CA GLY A 114 -0.85 3.96 2.72
C GLY A 114 -0.74 5.35 3.34
N PHE A 115 0.47 5.78 3.65
CA PHE A 115 0.77 7.09 4.22
C PHE A 115 1.74 7.86 3.33
N ASP A 116 1.44 9.11 3.05
CA ASP A 116 2.35 10.00 2.33
C ASP A 116 2.69 11.23 3.18
N SER A 117 3.88 11.78 2.99
CA SER A 117 4.24 13.10 3.49
C SER A 117 5.19 13.78 2.51
N GLN A 118 5.13 15.11 2.45
CA GLN A 118 5.92 15.94 1.55
C GLN A 118 6.39 17.21 2.27
N ASP A 119 7.67 17.51 2.14
CA ASP A 119 8.24 18.81 2.47
C ASP A 119 8.21 19.71 1.23
N GLU A 120 7.29 20.67 1.22
CA GLU A 120 7.18 21.65 0.14
C GLU A 120 8.43 22.54 0.00
N ARG A 121 9.22 22.69 1.07
CA ARG A 121 10.43 23.54 1.08
C ARG A 121 11.55 22.92 0.25
N SER A 122 11.70 21.60 0.32
CA SER A 122 12.79 20.86 -0.33
C SER A 122 12.33 19.95 -1.47
N ASN A 123 11.01 19.86 -1.71
CA ASN A 123 10.39 18.93 -2.65
C ASN A 123 10.80 17.46 -2.35
N ARG A 124 11.01 17.16 -1.07
CA ARG A 124 11.23 15.80 -0.57
C ARG A 124 9.90 15.20 -0.17
N HIS A 125 9.74 13.90 -0.36
CA HIS A 125 8.55 13.18 0.06
C HIS A 125 8.90 11.78 0.49
N ILE A 126 8.04 11.18 1.29
CA ILE A 126 8.13 9.77 1.69
C ILE A 126 6.76 9.11 1.46
N GLU A 127 6.78 7.88 0.96
CA GLU A 127 5.59 7.06 0.73
C GLU A 127 5.75 5.78 1.57
N LEU A 128 4.88 5.60 2.56
CA LEU A 128 4.93 4.54 3.55
C LEU A 128 3.68 3.64 3.46
N VAL A 129 3.81 2.42 3.96
CA VAL A 129 2.70 1.49 4.16
C VAL A 129 2.80 0.88 5.55
N LEU A 130 1.72 1.01 6.31
CA LEU A 130 1.54 0.38 7.61
C LEU A 130 0.73 -0.91 7.44
N LEU A 131 1.16 -2.00 8.06
CA LEU A 131 0.30 -3.11 8.47
C LEU A 131 0.04 -2.98 9.98
N ALA A 132 -1.23 -2.86 10.36
CA ALA A 132 -1.66 -2.76 11.76
C ALA A 132 -2.63 -3.89 12.12
N GLY A 133 -2.40 -4.51 13.28
CA GLY A 133 -3.39 -5.37 13.93
C GLY A 133 -4.46 -4.51 14.62
N LEU A 134 -5.74 -4.81 14.39
CA LEU A 134 -6.85 -4.05 14.97
C LEU A 134 -7.14 -4.45 16.42
N SER A 135 -6.77 -5.69 16.78
CA SER A 135 -6.89 -6.24 18.15
C SER A 135 -5.55 -6.62 18.79
N THR A 136 -4.44 -6.39 18.10
CA THR A 136 -3.09 -6.71 18.59
C THR A 136 -2.23 -5.46 18.59
N THR A 137 -1.05 -5.53 19.19
CA THR A 137 -0.06 -4.44 19.15
C THR A 137 0.78 -4.45 17.87
N LEU A 138 0.50 -5.35 16.92
CA LEU A 138 1.28 -5.47 15.68
C LEU A 138 1.20 -4.17 14.88
N ARG A 139 2.37 -3.57 14.66
CA ARG A 139 2.55 -2.44 13.75
C ARG A 139 3.84 -2.67 12.98
N HIS A 140 3.72 -2.77 11.67
CA HIS A 140 4.86 -3.00 10.79
C HIS A 140 4.85 -1.97 9.68
N TRP A 141 5.97 -1.25 9.54
CA TRP A 141 6.15 -0.21 8.54
C TRP A 141 7.08 -0.68 7.43
N THR A 142 6.71 -0.34 6.20
CA THR A 142 7.60 -0.33 5.04
C THR A 142 7.25 0.90 4.21
N GLY A 143 7.84 1.04 3.04
CA GLY A 143 7.57 2.17 2.17
C GLY A 143 8.25 1.97 0.83
N LYS A 144 8.17 3.01 0.00
CA LYS A 144 8.62 2.92 -1.37
C LYS A 144 10.13 2.85 -1.46
N SER A 145 10.59 1.75 -2.02
CA SER A 145 12.00 1.44 -2.23
C SER A 145 12.41 1.66 -3.68
N TYR A 146 11.44 1.72 -4.61
CA TYR A 146 11.69 1.82 -6.04
C TYR A 146 10.92 2.99 -6.67
N PRO A 147 11.51 4.19 -6.82
CA PRO A 147 10.85 5.36 -7.39
C PRO A 147 10.69 5.28 -8.91
N THR A 148 9.76 6.07 -9.46
CA THR A 148 9.78 6.45 -10.88
C THR A 148 11.01 7.32 -11.19
N CYS A 149 11.34 7.58 -12.46
CA CYS A 149 12.47 8.46 -12.79
C CYS A 149 12.27 9.89 -12.26
N GLY A 150 11.05 10.43 -12.32
CA GLY A 150 10.75 11.78 -11.83
C GLY A 150 10.87 11.90 -10.30
N GLN A 151 10.64 10.81 -9.56
CA GLN A 151 10.67 10.81 -8.10
C GLN A 151 12.05 10.56 -7.50
N GLN A 152 13.03 10.07 -8.28
CA GLN A 152 14.35 9.66 -7.77
C GLN A 152 15.03 10.72 -6.92
N ARG A 153 14.88 12.00 -7.30
CA ARG A 153 15.50 13.11 -6.56
C ARG A 153 14.69 13.56 -5.34
N GLY A 154 13.41 13.21 -5.21
CA GLY A 154 12.56 13.70 -4.12
C GLY A 154 12.19 12.64 -3.09
N LEU A 155 12.10 11.37 -3.51
CA LEU A 155 11.63 10.29 -2.66
C LEU A 155 12.73 9.91 -1.65
N VAL A 156 12.46 10.14 -0.37
CA VAL A 156 13.18 9.50 0.74
C VAL A 156 12.88 8.02 0.70
N ARG A 157 13.89 7.25 0.26
CA ARG A 157 13.73 5.84 -0.06
C ARG A 157 13.79 4.99 1.20
N ILE A 158 12.93 3.96 1.28
CA ILE A 158 13.18 2.86 2.20
C ILE A 158 14.29 1.99 1.60
N THR A 159 15.47 2.03 2.21
CA THR A 159 16.65 1.30 1.72
C THR A 159 16.70 -0.12 2.27
N ASP A 160 16.15 -0.35 3.47
CA ASP A 160 16.02 -1.69 4.03
C ASP A 160 14.85 -2.46 3.39
N LEU A 161 15.16 -3.20 2.33
CA LEU A 161 14.20 -4.03 1.60
C LEU A 161 13.61 -5.17 2.44
N ARG A 162 14.21 -5.54 3.58
CA ARG A 162 13.68 -6.58 4.47
C ARG A 162 12.33 -6.17 5.07
N THR A 163 12.08 -4.87 5.19
CA THR A 163 10.81 -4.33 5.66
C THR A 163 9.62 -4.71 4.77
N HIS A 164 9.83 -5.12 3.52
CA HIS A 164 8.75 -5.61 2.67
C HIS A 164 8.24 -7.01 3.06
N PHE A 165 8.98 -7.75 3.89
CA PHE A 165 8.69 -9.15 4.19
C PHE A 165 8.27 -9.30 5.65
N ILE A 166 7.08 -9.88 5.87
CA ILE A 166 6.48 -10.00 7.19
C ILE A 166 6.10 -11.46 7.42
N HIS A 167 6.52 -12.01 8.56
CA HIS A 167 6.13 -13.35 8.97
C HIS A 167 5.58 -13.36 10.40
N SER A 168 4.40 -13.95 10.57
CA SER A 168 3.90 -14.36 11.88
C SER A 168 3.04 -15.62 11.75
N ASN A 169 2.82 -16.33 12.87
CA ASN A 169 1.99 -17.53 12.90
C ASN A 169 0.54 -17.27 12.45
N ASP A 170 0.05 -16.04 12.63
CA ASP A 170 -1.34 -15.69 12.33
C ASP A 170 -1.56 -15.16 10.90
N ILE A 171 -0.54 -14.52 10.31
CA ILE A 171 -0.64 -13.93 8.96
C ILE A 171 0.11 -14.72 7.88
N GLY A 172 0.92 -15.70 8.27
CA GLY A 172 1.78 -16.46 7.36
C GLY A 172 2.94 -15.61 6.86
N ARG A 173 3.36 -15.83 5.60
CA ARG A 173 4.45 -15.08 4.95
C ARG A 173 3.87 -14.10 3.93
N ILE A 174 4.00 -12.81 4.23
CA ILE A 174 3.45 -11.72 3.42
C ILE A 174 4.57 -10.89 2.83
N MET A 175 4.40 -10.46 1.58
CA MET A 175 5.17 -9.38 0.99
C MET A 175 4.28 -8.15 0.79
N LEU A 176 4.64 -7.05 1.45
CA LEU A 176 3.92 -5.78 1.46
C LEU A 176 4.64 -4.77 0.56
N LEU A 177 3.96 -4.31 -0.49
CA LEU A 177 4.55 -3.46 -1.53
C LEU A 177 3.89 -2.09 -1.58
N GLY A 178 4.72 -1.04 -1.63
CA GLY A 178 4.31 0.30 -2.04
C GLY A 178 4.06 0.39 -3.55
N CYS A 179 3.62 1.55 -4.00
CA CYS A 179 3.06 1.76 -5.34
C CYS A 179 3.94 1.29 -6.51
N PHE A 180 5.19 1.76 -6.58
CA PHE A 180 6.05 1.44 -7.72
C PHE A 180 7.02 0.28 -7.41
N ASP A 181 7.01 -0.24 -6.19
CA ASP A 181 7.83 -1.40 -5.79
C ASP A 181 7.47 -2.65 -6.56
N PHE A 182 6.19 -2.80 -6.93
CA PHE A 182 5.74 -3.89 -7.79
C PHE A 182 6.51 -3.98 -9.12
N ARG A 183 7.01 -2.84 -9.64
CA ARG A 183 7.82 -2.83 -10.87
C ARG A 183 9.15 -3.56 -10.74
N MET A 184 9.64 -3.78 -9.52
CA MET A 184 10.79 -4.64 -9.31
C MET A 184 10.50 -6.09 -9.72
N PHE A 185 9.24 -6.55 -9.74
CA PHE A 185 8.86 -7.92 -10.13
C PHE A 185 8.43 -8.04 -11.60
N VAL A 186 8.43 -6.95 -12.35
CA VAL A 186 8.08 -6.94 -13.77
C VAL A 186 9.35 -6.76 -14.61
N ASP A 187 9.51 -7.57 -15.65
CA ASP A 187 10.55 -7.35 -16.65
C ASP A 187 10.05 -6.30 -17.64
N GLY A 188 10.64 -5.11 -17.57
CA GLY A 188 10.41 -4.04 -18.53
C GLY A 188 11.26 -4.23 -19.78
N ARG A 189 10.99 -3.44 -20.83
CA ARG A 189 11.81 -3.45 -22.05
C ARG A 189 13.19 -2.82 -21.83
N ALA A 190 13.30 -1.89 -20.89
CA ALA A 190 14.55 -1.25 -20.49
C ALA A 190 15.02 -1.83 -19.14
N SER A 191 16.28 -2.25 -19.08
CA SER A 191 16.90 -2.67 -17.83
C SER A 191 17.34 -1.42 -17.06
N PRO A 192 16.94 -1.27 -15.77
CA PRO A 192 17.47 -0.18 -14.96
C PRO A 192 19.00 -0.34 -14.82
N GLY A 193 19.72 0.77 -14.86
CA GLY A 193 21.15 0.84 -14.51
C GLY A 193 21.36 1.24 -13.05
N GLY A 194 22.60 1.09 -12.57
CA GLY A 194 23.03 1.52 -11.23
C GLY A 194 22.24 0.89 -10.08
N TRP A 195 22.08 1.62 -8.99
CA TRP A 195 21.45 1.14 -7.75
C TRP A 195 20.03 0.57 -7.95
N LYS A 196 19.27 1.03 -8.96
CA LYS A 196 17.95 0.47 -9.27
C LYS A 196 18.03 -0.98 -9.76
N LYS A 197 19.10 -1.34 -10.50
CA LYS A 197 19.38 -2.71 -10.91
C LYS A 197 19.62 -3.59 -9.68
N ASP A 198 20.43 -3.10 -8.75
CA ASP A 198 20.81 -3.83 -7.55
C ASP A 198 19.62 -3.98 -6.61
N CYS A 199 18.86 -2.90 -6.37
CA CYS A 199 17.60 -2.94 -5.61
C CYS A 199 16.62 -3.98 -6.20
N LYS A 200 16.44 -3.97 -7.52
CA LYS A 200 15.58 -4.94 -8.23
C LYS A 200 16.10 -6.37 -8.08
N LYS A 201 17.41 -6.59 -8.16
CA LYS A 201 18.01 -7.93 -7.97
C LYS A 201 17.81 -8.41 -6.53
N SER A 202 18.18 -7.59 -5.55
CA SER A 202 18.12 -7.92 -4.13
C SER A 202 16.71 -8.26 -3.67
N ILE A 203 15.69 -7.47 -4.00
CA ILE A 203 14.32 -7.78 -3.54
C ILE A 203 13.79 -9.08 -4.17
N ARG A 204 14.20 -9.40 -5.40
CA ARG A 204 13.80 -10.65 -6.07
C ARG A 204 14.45 -11.87 -5.41
N GLU A 205 15.72 -11.76 -5.05
CA GLU A 205 16.45 -12.81 -4.32
C GLU A 205 15.87 -13.02 -2.91
N MET A 206 15.57 -11.92 -2.21
CA MET A 206 14.88 -11.97 -0.92
C MET A 206 13.49 -12.59 -1.04
N ALA A 207 12.69 -12.20 -2.03
CA ALA A 207 11.35 -12.77 -2.22
C ALA A 207 11.37 -14.27 -2.52
N LYS A 208 12.32 -14.75 -3.32
CA LYS A 208 12.50 -16.19 -3.56
C LYS A 208 12.88 -16.93 -2.28
N SER A 209 13.81 -16.37 -1.51
CA SER A 209 14.30 -17.00 -0.28
C SER A 209 13.23 -16.99 0.82
N PHE A 210 12.53 -15.87 0.97
CA PHE A 210 11.45 -15.70 1.93
C PHE A 210 10.22 -16.55 1.58
N SER A 211 9.97 -16.80 0.29
CA SER A 211 8.81 -17.58 -0.18
C SER A 211 7.46 -17.05 0.34
N PRO A 212 7.09 -15.78 0.04
CA PRO A 212 5.82 -15.22 0.44
C PRO A 212 4.66 -15.98 -0.22
N GLU A 213 3.56 -16.11 0.48
CA GLU A 213 2.32 -16.76 0.01
C GLU A 213 1.27 -15.74 -0.42
N LEU A 214 1.33 -14.54 0.18
CA LEU A 214 0.42 -13.43 -0.05
C LEU A 214 1.21 -12.16 -0.38
N VAL A 215 0.75 -11.42 -1.39
CA VAL A 215 1.26 -10.09 -1.74
C VAL A 215 0.14 -9.06 -1.63
N LEU A 216 0.38 -8.02 -0.82
CA LEU A 216 -0.51 -6.87 -0.66
C LEU A 216 0.15 -5.63 -1.25
N HIS A 217 -0.51 -5.00 -2.22
CA HIS A 217 0.06 -3.92 -3.01
C HIS A 217 -0.76 -2.63 -2.92
N HIS A 218 -0.05 -1.51 -2.70
CA HIS A 218 -0.62 -0.20 -2.37
C HIS A 218 -0.28 0.85 -3.43
N PRO A 219 -0.82 0.74 -4.66
CA PRO A 219 -0.65 1.78 -5.64
C PRO A 219 -1.47 3.01 -5.28
N HIS A 220 -0.93 4.18 -5.60
CA HIS A 220 -1.69 5.42 -5.54
C HIS A 220 -2.83 5.40 -6.54
N SER A 221 -2.57 5.09 -7.81
CA SER A 221 -3.59 5.01 -8.85
C SER A 221 -3.49 3.73 -9.67
N THR A 222 -4.67 3.26 -10.09
CA THR A 222 -4.85 2.12 -10.98
C THR A 222 -6.03 2.40 -11.91
N ASP A 223 -5.73 2.85 -13.13
CA ASP A 223 -6.75 3.20 -14.13
C ASP A 223 -6.84 2.19 -15.29
N SER A 224 -6.02 1.13 -15.28
CA SER A 224 -5.96 0.10 -16.31
C SER A 224 -5.77 -1.29 -15.73
N ALA A 225 -6.44 -2.29 -16.30
CA ALA A 225 -6.26 -3.70 -15.94
C ALA A 225 -4.83 -4.21 -16.22
N ARG A 226 -4.06 -3.50 -17.05
CA ARG A 226 -2.71 -3.92 -17.48
C ARG A 226 -1.58 -3.28 -16.68
N ILE A 227 -1.83 -2.22 -15.91
CA ILE A 227 -0.74 -1.44 -15.30
C ILE A 227 -0.01 -2.23 -14.20
N TRP A 228 -0.74 -3.05 -13.44
CA TRP A 228 -0.23 -3.87 -12.33
C TRP A 228 -0.43 -5.38 -12.56
N SER A 229 -0.27 -5.83 -13.81
CA SER A 229 -0.38 -7.26 -14.12
C SER A 229 0.67 -8.08 -13.36
N ALA A 230 0.20 -9.02 -12.55
CA ALA A 230 1.02 -9.84 -11.66
C ALA A 230 1.59 -11.11 -12.29
N GLY A 231 1.35 -11.36 -13.58
CA GLY A 231 1.83 -12.57 -14.25
C GLY A 231 3.34 -12.83 -14.07
N SER A 232 4.17 -11.79 -14.15
CA SER A 232 5.62 -11.91 -13.96
C SER A 232 6.01 -12.20 -12.50
N LEU A 233 5.30 -11.61 -11.52
CA LEU A 233 5.49 -11.88 -10.10
C LEU A 233 5.28 -13.38 -9.81
N PHE A 234 4.17 -13.95 -10.28
CA PHE A 234 3.85 -15.37 -10.06
C PHE A 234 4.85 -16.33 -10.73
N LYS A 235 5.40 -15.96 -11.88
CA LYS A 235 6.47 -16.75 -12.53
C LYS A 235 7.78 -16.68 -11.74
N LEU A 236 8.09 -15.50 -11.19
CA LEU A 236 9.36 -15.25 -10.52
C LEU A 236 9.39 -15.78 -9.08
N VAL A 237 8.25 -15.74 -8.39
CA VAL A 237 8.07 -16.17 -7.00
C VAL A 237 6.87 -17.11 -6.94
N PRO A 238 7.03 -18.39 -7.33
CA PRO A 238 5.91 -19.34 -7.45
C PRO A 238 5.22 -19.68 -6.13
N SER A 239 5.86 -19.39 -4.99
CA SER A 239 5.23 -19.53 -3.66
C SER A 239 4.05 -18.59 -3.47
N VAL A 240 3.99 -17.48 -4.21
CA VAL A 240 2.87 -16.52 -4.12
C VAL A 240 1.64 -17.17 -4.72
N GLN A 241 0.66 -17.46 -3.88
CA GLN A 241 -0.63 -18.02 -4.29
C GLN A 241 -1.69 -16.92 -4.37
N ARG A 242 -1.52 -15.87 -3.55
CA ARG A 242 -2.51 -14.81 -3.33
C ARG A 242 -1.92 -13.44 -3.61
N TYR A 243 -2.66 -12.61 -4.34
CA TYR A 243 -2.32 -11.22 -4.62
C TYR A 243 -3.56 -10.36 -4.49
N ALA A 244 -3.44 -9.21 -3.84
CA ALA A 244 -4.44 -8.17 -3.88
C ALA A 244 -3.79 -6.80 -3.92
N SER A 245 -4.35 -5.93 -4.75
CA SER A 245 -4.03 -4.53 -4.83
C SER A 245 -5.29 -3.70 -4.64
N ALA A 246 -5.16 -2.63 -3.87
CA ALA A 246 -6.14 -1.56 -3.81
C ALA A 246 -5.74 -0.43 -4.77
N GLY A 247 -6.39 0.73 -4.71
CA GLY A 247 -5.96 1.90 -5.47
C GLY A 247 -7.06 2.90 -5.78
N ARG A 248 -6.66 4.09 -6.20
CA ARG A 248 -7.57 5.07 -6.81
C ARG A 248 -7.82 4.69 -8.26
N TYR A 249 -9.07 4.50 -8.64
CA TYR A 249 -9.47 4.38 -10.04
C TYR A 249 -9.52 5.77 -10.66
N TYR A 250 -8.35 6.23 -11.11
CA TYR A 250 -8.13 7.60 -11.53
C TYR A 250 -6.98 7.72 -12.53
N TYR A 251 -7.22 8.48 -13.60
CA TYR A 251 -6.19 8.90 -14.55
C TYR A 251 -6.21 10.43 -14.64
N ASP A 252 -5.09 11.07 -14.29
CA ASP A 252 -5.01 12.52 -14.12
C ASP A 252 -5.53 13.29 -15.35
N GLY A 253 -6.57 14.11 -15.12
CA GLY A 253 -7.27 14.89 -16.14
C GLY A 253 -7.89 14.09 -17.30
N LYS A 254 -7.96 12.75 -17.20
CA LYS A 254 -8.30 11.86 -18.33
C LYS A 254 -9.24 10.73 -17.92
N LYS A 255 -9.92 10.15 -18.91
CA LYS A 255 -10.73 8.95 -18.69
C LYS A 255 -9.82 7.76 -18.39
N PRO A 256 -10.10 6.94 -17.36
CA PRO A 256 -9.37 5.70 -17.11
C PRO A 256 -9.30 4.79 -18.34
N ARG A 257 -8.16 4.11 -18.51
CA ARG A 257 -7.84 3.33 -19.72
C ARG A 257 -8.54 1.97 -19.80
N SER A 258 -9.09 1.46 -18.71
CA SER A 258 -9.90 0.23 -18.68
C SER A 258 -11.11 0.42 -17.78
N PRO A 259 -12.24 -0.27 -18.02
CA PRO A 259 -13.38 -0.27 -17.12
C PRO A 259 -13.00 -0.69 -15.69
N LEU A 260 -13.68 -0.11 -14.69
CA LEU A 260 -13.38 -0.37 -13.28
C LEU A 260 -13.52 -1.86 -12.91
N ASP A 261 -14.52 -2.56 -13.44
CA ASP A 261 -14.70 -3.97 -13.10
C ASP A 261 -13.59 -4.86 -13.68
N GLU A 262 -13.05 -4.52 -14.85
CA GLU A 262 -11.86 -5.18 -15.39
C GLU A 262 -10.63 -4.90 -14.53
N VAL A 263 -10.44 -3.64 -14.10
CA VAL A 263 -9.36 -3.25 -13.20
C VAL A 263 -9.45 -4.06 -11.91
N ARG A 264 -10.63 -4.09 -11.29
CA ARG A 264 -10.92 -4.79 -10.03
C ARG A 264 -10.56 -6.27 -10.09
N GLN A 265 -10.89 -6.94 -11.19
CA GLN A 265 -10.59 -8.36 -11.38
C GLN A 265 -9.10 -8.59 -11.68
N ALA A 266 -8.47 -7.73 -12.47
CA ALA A 266 -7.06 -7.87 -12.81
C ALA A 266 -6.11 -7.54 -11.64
N THR A 267 -6.56 -6.79 -10.62
CA THR A 267 -5.76 -6.40 -9.45
C THR A 267 -5.89 -7.33 -8.25
N LYS A 268 -6.38 -8.55 -8.46
CA LYS A 268 -6.34 -9.63 -7.46
C LYS A 268 -6.15 -10.98 -8.11
N ARG A 269 -5.70 -11.98 -7.34
CA ARG A 269 -5.60 -13.38 -7.79
C ARG A 269 -5.56 -14.33 -6.59
N GLY A 270 -6.19 -15.48 -6.74
CA GLY A 270 -6.11 -16.61 -5.80
C GLY A 270 -6.86 -16.40 -4.48
N LEU A 271 -7.73 -15.38 -4.43
CA LEU A 271 -8.51 -15.04 -3.25
C LEU A 271 -9.79 -14.30 -3.65
N ASN A 272 -10.83 -14.45 -2.83
CA ASN A 272 -12.08 -13.72 -2.96
C ASN A 272 -12.04 -12.45 -2.11
N THR A 273 -12.73 -11.39 -2.56
CA THR A 273 -12.71 -10.09 -1.87
C THR A 273 -14.09 -9.49 -1.67
N ILE A 274 -14.18 -8.61 -0.68
CA ILE A 274 -15.21 -7.58 -0.61
C ILE A 274 -14.62 -6.28 -1.17
N ASP A 275 -15.20 -5.75 -2.24
CA ASP A 275 -14.72 -4.52 -2.87
C ASP A 275 -15.68 -3.36 -2.55
N PHE A 276 -15.18 -2.39 -1.78
CA PHE A 276 -15.90 -1.15 -1.45
C PHE A 276 -15.49 -0.06 -2.44
N LYS A 277 -16.40 0.29 -3.36
CA LYS A 277 -16.17 1.28 -4.41
C LYS A 277 -16.77 2.62 -4.00
N PHE A 278 -15.93 3.59 -3.71
CA PHE A 278 -16.33 4.94 -3.31
C PHE A 278 -16.35 5.88 -4.51
N SER A 279 -17.41 6.68 -4.64
CA SER A 279 -17.58 7.71 -5.69
C SER A 279 -18.21 8.98 -5.15
#